data_AF-A0AA42TSI9-F1
#
_entry.id   AF-A0AA42TSI9-F1
#
_cell.length_a   1.000
_cell.length_b   1.000
_cell.length_c   1.000
_cell.angle_alpha   90.00
_cell.angle_beta   90.00
_cell.angle_gamma   90.00
#
_symmetry.space_group_name_H-M   'P 1'
#
loop_
_entity.id
_entity.type
_entity.pdbx_description
1 polymer ?
#
loop_
_entity_poly.entity_id
_entity_poly.type
_entity_poly.pdbx_seq_one_letter_code
_entity_poly.pdbx_strand_id
1 'polypeptide(L)'
;MSDLPAFEISAAHALARLQATQAFADSGPAASTIALYDADEQLLVTLTLTKPCGQITEAGYLVLTQASGGGDMIVTSGQAAIGVWATGDGKLIGRGLVTDEAGAGHFKLLGSTGTQLYAGGKAILGETRID
;
A
#
# COMPACT_ATOMS: atom_id res chain seq x y z
N MET A 1 15.75 28.37 16.96
CA MET A 1 14.42 28.17 16.34
C MET A 1 14.58 28.55 14.88
N SER A 2 14.17 27.67 13.96
CA SER A 2 14.37 27.88 12.52
C SER A 2 13.46 29.00 12.02
N ASP A 3 14.05 30.08 11.52
CA ASP A 3 13.38 31.29 11.01
C ASP A 3 12.83 31.08 9.59
N LEU A 4 12.12 29.96 9.38
CA LEU A 4 11.58 29.59 8.08
C LEU A 4 10.15 30.12 7.93
N PRO A 5 9.77 30.62 6.74
CA PRO A 5 8.40 31.04 6.47
C PRO A 5 7.43 29.86 6.58
N ALA A 6 6.26 30.11 7.17
CA ALA A 6 5.17 29.15 7.18
C ALA A 6 4.48 29.15 5.80
N PHE A 7 4.39 27.98 5.18
CA PHE A 7 3.67 27.80 3.93
C PHE A 7 2.24 27.34 4.19
N GLU A 8 1.30 27.91 3.44
CA GLU A 8 -0.08 27.43 3.44
C GLU A 8 -0.20 26.22 2.49
N ILE A 9 -0.50 25.05 3.06
CA ILE A 9 -0.68 23.81 2.30
C ILE A 9 -2.13 23.73 1.81
N SER A 10 -2.34 24.17 0.57
CA SER A 10 -3.63 24.05 -0.11
C SER A 10 -3.90 22.64 -0.65
N ALA A 11 -5.14 22.37 -1.07
CA ALA A 11 -5.51 21.12 -1.74
C ALA A 11 -4.67 20.83 -3.00
N ALA A 12 -4.22 21.87 -3.72
CA ALA A 12 -3.34 21.70 -4.87
C ALA A 12 -1.95 21.17 -4.48
N HIS A 13 -1.44 21.55 -3.30
CA HIS A 13 -0.17 21.01 -2.78
C HIS A 13 -0.32 19.53 -2.42
N ALA A 14 -1.42 19.15 -1.77
CA ALA A 14 -1.72 17.76 -1.45
C ALA A 14 -1.86 16.91 -2.72
N LEU A 15 -2.58 17.40 -3.73
CA LEU A 15 -2.70 16.73 -5.03
C LEU A 15 -1.34 16.55 -5.72
N ALA A 16 -0.51 17.60 -5.75
CA ALA A 16 0.83 17.51 -6.34
C ALA A 16 1.71 16.48 -5.62
N ARG A 17 1.59 16.38 -4.30
CA ARG A 17 2.27 15.34 -3.51
C ARG A 17 1.79 13.94 -3.92
N LEU A 18 0.48 13.72 -4.02
CA LEU A 18 -0.07 12.42 -4.42
C LEU A 18 0.36 12.01 -5.84
N GLN A 19 0.33 12.96 -6.78
CA GLN A 19 0.82 12.76 -8.14
C GLN A 19 2.31 12.39 -8.16
N ALA A 20 3.13 13.08 -7.35
CA ALA A 20 4.55 12.75 -7.22
C ALA A 20 4.77 11.37 -6.60
N THR A 21 4.01 11.00 -5.56
CA THR A 21 4.06 9.67 -4.93
C THR A 21 3.69 8.57 -5.93
N GLN A 22 2.61 8.74 -6.69
CA GLN A 22 2.20 7.79 -7.73
C GLN A 22 3.27 7.66 -8.82
N ALA A 23 3.76 8.80 -9.34
CA ALA A 23 4.82 8.80 -10.34
C ALA A 23 6.10 8.11 -9.85
N PHE A 24 6.45 8.31 -8.58
CA PHE A 24 7.58 7.62 -7.96
C PHE A 24 7.33 6.11 -7.87
N ALA A 25 6.13 5.70 -7.42
CA ALA A 25 5.75 4.28 -7.34
C ALA A 25 5.84 3.57 -8.69
N ASP A 26 5.44 4.26 -9.76
CA ASP A 26 5.40 3.72 -11.12
C ASP A 26 6.73 3.89 -11.91
N SER A 27 7.76 4.50 -11.30
CA SER A 27 9.02 4.84 -11.97
C SER A 27 9.91 3.64 -12.34
N GLY A 28 9.79 2.51 -11.65
CA GLY A 28 10.56 1.29 -11.92
C GLY A 28 10.12 0.58 -13.21
N PRO A 29 10.87 -0.39 -13.75
CA PRO A 29 10.47 -1.13 -14.96
C PRO A 29 9.26 -2.05 -14.71
N ALA A 30 9.20 -2.68 -13.54
CA ALA A 30 8.06 -3.49 -13.10
C ALA A 30 6.96 -2.63 -12.45
N ALA A 31 5.84 -3.25 -12.08
CA ALA A 31 4.82 -2.62 -11.25
C ALA A 31 5.29 -2.54 -9.79
N SER A 32 4.76 -1.58 -9.03
CA SER A 32 5.03 -1.48 -7.60
C SER A 32 4.36 -2.60 -6.81
N THR A 33 4.88 -2.89 -5.62
CA THR A 33 4.46 -4.04 -4.82
C THR A 33 4.26 -3.67 -3.35
N ILE A 34 3.31 -4.33 -2.70
CA ILE A 34 3.12 -4.26 -1.24
C ILE A 34 3.48 -5.62 -0.64
N ALA A 35 4.58 -5.70 0.09
CA ALA A 35 4.96 -6.88 0.85
C ALA A 35 4.30 -6.84 2.23
N LEU A 36 3.62 -7.92 2.61
CA LEU A 36 2.98 -8.07 3.92
C LEU A 36 3.79 -9.01 4.80
N TYR A 37 4.06 -8.55 6.02
CA TYR A 37 4.84 -9.25 7.03
C TYR A 37 4.01 -9.45 8.30
N ASP A 38 4.34 -10.48 9.06
CA ASP A 38 3.87 -10.60 10.43
C ASP A 38 4.65 -9.71 11.40
N ALA A 39 4.37 -9.84 12.70
CA ALA A 39 5.01 -9.07 13.76
C ALA A 39 6.50 -9.40 13.94
N ASP A 40 6.95 -10.57 13.49
CA ASP A 40 8.33 -11.04 13.54
C ASP A 40 9.10 -10.70 12.25
N GLU A 41 8.52 -9.86 11.38
CA GLU A 41 9.03 -9.46 10.07
C GLU A 41 9.21 -10.64 9.09
N GLN A 42 8.45 -11.72 9.25
CA GLN A 42 8.39 -12.82 8.28
C GLN A 42 7.46 -12.45 7.13
N LEU A 43 7.95 -12.60 5.89
CA LEU A 43 7.17 -12.33 4.68
C LEU A 43 6.05 -13.37 4.53
N LEU A 44 4.81 -12.89 4.39
CA LEU A 44 3.61 -13.72 4.21
C LEU A 44 3.14 -13.74 2.75
N VAL A 45 3.15 -12.58 2.09
CA VAL A 45 2.71 -12.41 0.69
C VAL A 45 3.28 -11.12 0.11
N THR A 46 3.47 -11.07 -1.21
CA THR A 46 3.75 -9.84 -1.96
C THR A 46 2.61 -9.58 -2.93
N LEU A 47 1.93 -8.45 -2.76
CA LEU A 47 0.83 -8.01 -3.61
C LEU A 47 1.38 -7.16 -4.74
N THR A 48 1.08 -7.51 -5.99
CA THR A 48 1.49 -6.70 -7.15
C THR A 48 0.40 -5.69 -7.49
N LEU A 49 0.75 -4.42 -7.59
CA LEU A 49 -0.21 -3.37 -7.99
C LEU A 49 -0.31 -3.27 -9.51
N THR A 50 -1.36 -2.60 -9.99
CA THR A 50 -1.44 -2.20 -11.40
C THR A 50 -0.31 -1.22 -11.75
N LYS A 51 -0.16 -0.89 -13.03
CA LYS A 51 0.73 0.18 -13.49
C LYS A 51 -0.05 1.04 -14.48
N PRO A 52 -0.62 2.19 -14.07
CA PRO A 52 -0.40 2.91 -12.80
C PRO A 52 -0.84 2.17 -11.53
N CYS A 53 -0.17 2.40 -10.40
CA CYS A 53 -0.40 1.67 -9.12
C CYS A 53 -1.75 1.88 -8.44
N GLY A 54 -2.56 2.80 -8.97
CA GLY A 54 -3.83 3.21 -8.38
C GLY A 54 -4.44 4.40 -9.10
N GLN A 55 -5.45 5.01 -8.49
CA GLN A 55 -6.14 6.19 -9.00
C GLN A 55 -6.25 7.26 -7.91
N ILE A 56 -5.89 8.50 -8.24
CA ILE A 56 -6.16 9.65 -7.38
C ILE A 56 -7.63 10.04 -7.55
N THR A 57 -8.35 10.13 -6.44
CA THR A 57 -9.77 10.43 -6.41
C THR A 57 -10.03 11.93 -6.30
N GLU A 58 -11.22 12.37 -6.70
CA GLU A 58 -11.67 13.76 -6.52
C GLU A 58 -11.72 14.19 -5.05
N ALA A 59 -11.86 13.22 -4.14
CA ALA A 59 -11.83 13.44 -2.70
C ALA A 59 -10.41 13.68 -2.14
N GLY A 60 -9.38 13.64 -3.00
CA GLY A 60 -8.03 14.10 -2.66
C GLY A 60 -7.13 13.03 -2.04
N TYR A 61 -7.31 11.75 -2.38
CA TYR A 61 -6.45 10.64 -1.96
C TYR A 61 -6.21 9.65 -3.09
N LEU A 62 -5.09 8.92 -3.02
CA LEU A 62 -4.73 7.85 -3.95
C LEU A 62 -5.24 6.51 -3.45
N VAL A 63 -6.06 5.83 -4.25
CA VAL A 63 -6.53 4.46 -3.98
C VAL A 63 -5.65 3.48 -4.75
N LEU A 64 -4.98 2.59 -4.03
CA LEU A 64 -4.13 1.56 -4.64
C LEU A 64 -4.97 0.43 -5.23
N THR A 65 -4.53 -0.13 -6.36
CA THR A 65 -5.25 -1.21 -7.05
C THR A 65 -4.32 -2.40 -7.26
N GLN A 66 -4.72 -3.57 -6.76
CA GLN A 66 -4.01 -4.82 -7.01
C GLN A 66 -4.18 -5.25 -8.47
N ALA A 67 -3.10 -5.67 -9.12
CA ALA A 67 -3.12 -6.13 -10.51
C ALA A 67 -3.94 -7.41 -10.70
N SER A 68 -3.84 -8.34 -9.75
CA SER A 68 -4.62 -9.57 -9.74
C SER A 68 -5.90 -9.37 -8.92
N GLY A 69 -7.04 -9.25 -9.58
CA GLY A 69 -8.34 -9.20 -8.90
C GLY A 69 -8.70 -10.50 -8.14
N GLY A 70 -8.03 -11.60 -8.45
CA GLY A 70 -8.12 -12.87 -7.70
C GLY A 70 -7.12 -13.00 -6.54
N GLY A 71 -6.34 -11.95 -6.28
CA GLY A 71 -5.32 -11.93 -5.24
C GLY A 71 -3.97 -12.54 -5.64
N ASP A 72 -3.00 -12.40 -4.76
CA ASP A 72 -1.64 -12.91 -4.90
C ASP A 72 -1.41 -14.09 -3.93
N MET A 73 -0.50 -15.00 -4.31
CA MET A 73 -0.28 -16.25 -3.57
C MET A 73 0.38 -15.99 -2.21
N ILE A 74 -0.23 -16.47 -1.14
CA ILE A 74 0.34 -16.44 0.20
C ILE A 74 1.40 -17.55 0.29
N VAL A 75 2.63 -17.15 0.62
CA VAL A 75 3.78 -18.07 0.71
C VAL A 75 3.96 -18.65 2.11
N THR A 76 3.48 -17.95 3.14
CA THR A 76 3.63 -18.37 4.54
C THR A 76 2.38 -18.00 5.32
N SER A 77 1.91 -18.93 6.17
CA SER A 77 0.77 -18.67 7.05
C SER A 77 1.21 -17.78 8.22
N GLY A 78 0.41 -16.76 8.54
CA GLY A 78 0.73 -15.83 9.61
C GLY A 78 -0.29 -14.71 9.71
N GLN A 79 -0.20 -13.89 10.76
CA GLN A 79 -1.04 -12.72 10.95
C GLN A 79 -0.33 -11.50 10.39
N ALA A 80 -0.85 -10.91 9.31
CA ALA A 80 -0.24 -9.73 8.73
C ALA A 80 -0.36 -8.54 9.69
N ALA A 81 0.78 -7.90 9.99
CA ALA A 81 0.88 -6.77 10.89
C ALA A 81 1.48 -5.54 10.20
N ILE A 82 2.42 -5.75 9.27
CA ILE A 82 3.21 -4.69 8.63
C ILE A 82 3.13 -4.83 7.11
N GLY A 83 2.86 -3.72 6.43
CA GLY A 83 2.90 -3.61 4.98
C GLY A 83 4.04 -2.69 4.57
N VAL A 84 4.79 -3.09 3.55
CA VAL A 84 5.88 -2.32 2.95
C VAL A 84 5.59 -2.14 1.47
N TRP A 85 5.39 -0.89 1.07
CA TRP A 85 5.18 -0.51 -0.32
C TRP A 85 6.50 -0.08 -0.95
N ALA A 86 6.85 -0.70 -2.08
CA ALA A 86 8.07 -0.43 -2.83
C ALA A 86 7.79 -0.30 -4.32
N THR A 87 8.65 0.43 -5.02
CA THR A 87 8.66 0.54 -6.48
C THR A 87 8.99 -0.82 -7.12
N GLY A 88 8.75 -0.96 -8.43
CA GLY A 88 9.10 -2.19 -9.16
C GLY A 88 10.59 -2.54 -9.20
N ASP A 89 11.48 -1.61 -8.85
CA ASP A 89 12.92 -1.81 -8.64
C ASP A 89 13.33 -1.90 -7.16
N GLY A 90 12.37 -2.00 -6.24
CA GLY A 90 12.59 -2.27 -4.82
C GLY A 90 12.91 -1.05 -3.94
N LYS A 91 12.69 0.19 -4.41
CA LYS A 91 12.86 1.39 -3.58
C LYS A 91 11.67 1.56 -2.65
N LEU A 92 11.93 1.83 -1.38
CA LEU A 92 10.89 2.05 -0.38
C LEU A 92 10.07 3.31 -0.70
N ILE A 93 8.76 3.15 -0.73
CA ILE A 93 7.78 4.25 -0.84
C ILE A 93 7.16 4.53 0.53
N GLY A 94 6.76 3.47 1.25
CA GLY A 94 6.14 3.61 2.55
C GLY A 94 6.07 2.31 3.34
N ARG A 95 5.89 2.43 4.65
CA ARG A 95 5.66 1.32 5.58
C ARG A 95 4.51 1.69 6.52
N GLY A 96 3.66 0.74 6.85
CA GLY A 96 2.52 0.98 7.73
C GLY A 96 1.89 -0.29 8.27
N LEU A 97 0.94 -0.11 9.18
CA LEU A 97 0.16 -1.21 9.75
C LEU A 97 -0.79 -1.81 8.72
N VAL A 98 -0.93 -3.14 8.78
CA VAL A 98 -1.96 -3.90 8.07
C VAL A 98 -3.13 -4.13 9.01
N THR A 99 -4.34 -3.84 8.54
CA THR A 99 -5.57 -4.22 9.24
C THR A 99 -6.55 -4.87 8.28
N ASP A 100 -7.62 -5.44 8.83
CA ASP A 100 -8.82 -5.69 8.05
C ASP A 100 -9.50 -4.36 7.64
N GLU A 101 -10.62 -4.47 6.93
CA GLU A 101 -11.40 -3.34 6.42
C GLU A 101 -11.97 -2.44 7.52
N ALA A 102 -12.19 -2.96 8.73
CA ALA A 102 -12.74 -2.20 9.85
C ALA A 102 -11.66 -1.49 10.69
N GLY A 103 -10.40 -1.94 10.61
CA GLY A 103 -9.30 -1.37 11.39
C GLY A 103 -8.85 0.01 10.90
N ALA A 104 -7.96 0.65 11.66
CA ALA A 104 -7.38 1.96 11.34
C ALA A 104 -6.01 1.90 10.64
N GLY A 105 -5.58 0.72 10.18
CA GLY A 105 -4.30 0.54 9.48
C GLY A 105 -4.24 1.22 8.12
N HIS A 106 -3.04 1.28 7.56
CA HIS A 106 -2.77 1.92 6.27
C HIS A 106 -3.13 0.95 5.13
N PHE A 107 -2.67 -0.29 5.24
CA PHE A 107 -2.93 -1.35 4.26
C PHE A 107 -4.11 -2.20 4.72
N LYS A 108 -5.07 -2.43 3.83
CA LYS A 108 -6.25 -3.24 4.12
C LYS A 108 -6.15 -4.62 3.50
N LEU A 109 -6.53 -5.64 4.25
CA LEU A 109 -6.76 -6.98 3.74
C LEU A 109 -8.25 -7.25 3.64
N LEU A 110 -8.68 -7.75 2.48
CA LEU A 110 -10.04 -8.21 2.28
C LEU A 110 -10.15 -9.67 2.77
N GLY A 111 -11.03 -9.92 3.73
CA GLY A 111 -11.23 -11.25 4.30
C GLY A 111 -12.14 -11.27 5.52
N SER A 112 -12.71 -12.43 5.83
CA SER A 112 -13.65 -12.63 6.95
C SER A 112 -12.97 -13.00 8.28
N THR A 113 -11.66 -13.22 8.29
CA THR A 113 -10.87 -13.69 9.45
C THR A 113 -9.77 -12.70 9.85
N GLY A 114 -10.03 -11.40 9.66
CA GLY A 114 -9.08 -10.35 10.00
C GLY A 114 -7.86 -10.35 9.08
N THR A 115 -6.66 -10.18 9.65
CA THR A 115 -5.39 -10.18 8.91
C THR A 115 -4.70 -11.55 8.86
N GLN A 116 -5.40 -12.64 9.23
CA GLN A 116 -4.86 -13.99 9.15
C GLN A 116 -4.72 -14.43 7.69
N LEU A 117 -3.50 -14.80 7.31
CA LEU A 117 -3.16 -15.36 6.00
C LEU A 117 -2.78 -16.83 6.15
N TYR A 118 -3.15 -17.63 5.14
CA TYR A 118 -2.85 -19.07 5.09
C TYR A 118 -2.09 -19.40 3.80
N ALA A 119 -0.93 -20.06 3.95
CA ALA A 119 -0.11 -20.48 2.83
C ALA A 119 -0.90 -21.33 1.81
N GLY A 120 -0.67 -21.08 0.52
CA GLY A 120 -1.44 -21.69 -0.57
C GLY A 120 -2.78 -20.99 -0.87
N GLY A 121 -3.23 -20.08 -0.02
CA GLY A 121 -4.36 -19.19 -0.28
C GLY A 121 -4.00 -17.97 -1.12
N LYS A 122 -4.99 -17.11 -1.35
CA LYS A 122 -4.83 -15.83 -2.06
C LYS A 122 -5.12 -14.66 -1.12
N ALA A 123 -4.24 -13.67 -1.11
CA ALA A 123 -4.45 -12.41 -0.41
C ALA A 123 -4.95 -11.34 -1.38
N ILE A 124 -6.04 -10.68 -1.00
CA ILE A 124 -6.65 -9.60 -1.77
C ILE A 124 -6.47 -8.30 -0.99
N LEU A 125 -5.96 -7.27 -1.68
CA LEU A 125 -5.86 -5.92 -1.15
C LEU A 125 -7.27 -5.34 -1.00
N GLY A 126 -7.64 -5.02 0.24
CA GLY A 126 -8.82 -4.20 0.51
C GLY A 126 -8.57 -2.74 0.15
N GLU A 127 -9.56 -1.88 0.33
CA GLU A 127 -9.44 -0.48 -0.07
C GLU A 127 -8.32 0.25 0.70
N THR A 128 -7.20 0.50 0.03
CA THR A 128 -6.00 1.09 0.62
C THR A 128 -5.82 2.50 0.09
N ARG A 129 -6.00 3.49 0.97
CA ARG A 129 -5.95 4.92 0.67
C ARG A 129 -4.64 5.54 1.14
N ILE A 130 -4.07 6.44 0.33
CA ILE A 130 -2.91 7.26 0.65
C ILE A 130 -3.31 8.73 0.54
N ASP A 131 -3.09 9.51 1.62
CA ASP A 131 -3.48 10.93 1.75
C ASP A 131 -2.30 11.91 1.58
#